data_AF-A0A2S4YW99-F1
#
_entry.id   AF-A0A2S4YW99-F1
#
_cell.length_a   1.000
_cell.length_b   1.000
_cell.length_c   1.000
_cell.angle_alpha   90.00
_cell.angle_beta   90.00
_cell.angle_gamma   90.00
#
_symmetry.space_group_name_H-M   'P 1'
#
loop_
_entity.id
_entity.type
_entity.pdbx_description
1 polymer ?
#
loop_
_entity_poly.entity_id
_entity_poly.type
_entity_poly.pdbx_seq_one_letter_code
_entity_poly.pdbx_strand_id
1 'polypeptide(L)'
;MTFRSPGDVQLNADVSWAAFDPIAYVEHNYRGLQAEDAEILQIVGDHFGDHFQGRDTARVSGIDVGAGANLYPALAMLPWCDEITLYERSPSNVRYLESQVASYDGNWDQFWDLLRKNEAYGSLELDPRARFRDVVRVQSGNLFDLVRYQGRWSMGTMFFVAESMTTSHAEFARAVECFLRALAPGAPFAAAFMEHSSGYHAGKHFFPACDVGELEVYESLVPFAGEFKTMRLKASAAVREGYSGMIVAYGWTNSESDIPESDIPAV
;
A
#
# COMPACT_ATOMS: atom_id res chain seq x y z
N MET A 1 -7.88 2.72 33.98
CA MET A 1 -7.07 2.58 32.75
C MET A 1 -5.95 1.60 33.08
N THR A 2 -6.10 0.35 32.64
CA THR A 2 -5.06 -0.67 32.78
C THR A 2 -4.02 -0.42 31.71
N PHE A 3 -2.84 0.05 32.11
CA PHE A 3 -1.64 0.01 31.27
C PHE A 3 -1.33 -1.47 31.00
N ARG A 4 -1.45 -1.92 29.74
CA ARG A 4 -0.94 -3.23 29.32
C ARG A 4 0.59 -3.20 29.40
N SER A 5 1.18 -4.30 29.87
CA SER A 5 2.62 -4.44 30.03
C SER A 5 3.32 -4.47 28.66
N PRO A 6 4.59 -4.02 28.57
CA PRO A 6 5.40 -4.27 27.38
C PRO A 6 5.55 -5.79 27.20
N GLY A 7 4.94 -6.35 26.15
CA GLY A 7 4.95 -7.79 25.87
C GLY A 7 3.61 -8.41 25.47
N ASP A 8 2.49 -7.70 25.63
CA ASP A 8 1.20 -8.19 25.12
C ASP A 8 1.14 -8.00 23.60
N VAL A 9 0.92 -9.10 22.87
CA VAL A 9 0.61 -9.07 21.44
C VAL A 9 -0.63 -8.20 21.23
N GLN A 10 -0.52 -7.16 20.41
CA GLN A 10 -1.62 -6.30 20.01
C GLN A 10 -2.03 -6.67 18.60
N LEU A 11 -3.25 -7.18 18.46
CA LEU A 11 -3.79 -7.55 17.16
C LEU A 11 -4.44 -6.35 16.47
N ASN A 12 -4.62 -6.40 15.15
CA ASN A 12 -5.30 -5.36 14.38
C ASN A 12 -6.71 -5.05 14.90
N ALA A 13 -7.39 -6.07 15.45
CA ALA A 13 -8.70 -5.93 16.07
C ALA A 13 -8.68 -5.11 17.39
N ASP A 14 -7.55 -5.06 18.08
CA ASP A 14 -7.38 -4.36 19.36
C ASP A 14 -7.02 -2.87 19.17
N VAL A 15 -6.64 -2.47 17.96
CA VAL A 15 -6.20 -1.10 17.67
C VAL A 15 -7.41 -0.18 17.53
N SER A 16 -7.35 0.97 18.20
CA SER A 16 -8.40 1.99 18.17
C SER A 16 -8.32 2.85 16.91
N TRP A 17 -8.55 2.27 15.74
CA TRP A 17 -8.42 2.95 14.43
C TRP A 17 -9.24 4.23 14.31
N ALA A 18 -10.40 4.32 14.97
CA ALA A 18 -11.22 5.54 14.97
C ALA A 18 -10.52 6.76 15.60
N ALA A 19 -9.44 6.56 16.36
CA ALA A 19 -8.63 7.61 16.98
C ALA A 19 -7.45 8.07 16.08
N PHE A 20 -7.29 7.50 14.89
CA PHE A 20 -6.27 7.93 13.95
C PHE A 20 -6.56 9.37 13.49
N ASP A 21 -5.56 10.25 13.55
CA ASP A 21 -5.64 11.64 13.12
C ASP A 21 -5.00 11.79 11.73
N PRO A 22 -5.80 11.73 10.63
CA PRO A 22 -5.26 11.78 9.28
C PRO A 22 -4.61 13.12 8.95
N ILE A 23 -5.09 14.23 9.53
CA ILE A 23 -4.56 15.56 9.24
C ILE A 23 -3.17 15.71 9.87
N ALA A 24 -3.03 15.36 11.14
CA ALA A 24 -1.72 15.37 11.79
C ALA A 24 -0.74 14.39 11.12
N TYR A 25 -1.23 13.24 10.67
CA TYR A 25 -0.41 12.25 9.98
C TYR A 25 0.08 12.76 8.61
N VAL A 26 -0.78 13.37 7.80
CA VAL A 26 -0.40 13.96 6.50
C VAL A 26 0.57 15.13 6.68
N GLU A 27 0.31 16.00 7.66
CA GLU A 27 1.17 17.14 7.95
C GLU A 27 2.60 16.71 8.30
N HIS A 28 2.74 15.59 9.02
CA HIS A 28 4.04 15.05 9.43
C HIS A 28 4.74 14.25 8.33
N ASN A 29 4.00 13.38 7.61
CA ASN A 29 4.60 12.41 6.69
C ASN A 29 4.59 12.88 5.23
N TYR A 30 3.58 13.65 4.79
CA TYR A 30 3.29 13.90 3.36
C TYR A 30 3.12 15.37 2.99
N ARG A 31 3.39 16.30 3.93
CA ARG A 31 3.45 17.72 3.59
C ARG A 31 4.57 18.01 2.59
N GLY A 32 5.72 17.37 2.78
CA GLY A 32 6.86 17.41 1.87
C GLY A 32 7.21 16.00 1.40
N LEU A 33 7.72 15.90 0.18
CA LEU A 33 8.25 14.67 -0.39
C LEU A 33 9.53 14.26 0.35
N GLN A 34 9.46 13.17 1.09
CA GLN A 34 10.62 12.59 1.76
C GLN A 34 11.51 11.84 0.76
N ALA A 35 12.78 11.65 1.12
CA ALA A 35 13.74 10.95 0.27
C ALA A 35 13.34 9.47 0.09
N GLU A 36 12.86 8.83 1.17
CA GLU A 36 12.37 7.45 1.13
C GLU A 36 11.15 7.31 0.20
N ASP A 37 10.15 8.19 0.32
CA ASP A 37 8.96 8.18 -0.55
C ASP A 37 9.33 8.43 -2.02
N ALA A 38 10.31 9.29 -2.29
CA ALA A 38 10.80 9.55 -3.63
C ALA A 38 11.48 8.31 -4.25
N GLU A 39 12.26 7.56 -3.46
CA GLU A 39 12.89 6.32 -3.91
C GLU A 39 11.85 5.23 -4.19
N ILE A 40 10.83 5.09 -3.31
CA ILE A 40 9.69 4.18 -3.55
C ILE A 40 8.99 4.53 -4.85
N LEU A 41 8.62 5.80 -5.05
CA LEU A 41 7.89 6.22 -6.24
C LEU A 41 8.67 6.04 -7.54
N GLN A 42 9.99 6.17 -7.52
CA GLN A 42 10.81 5.85 -8.69
C GLN A 42 10.73 4.37 -9.02
N ILE A 43 10.96 3.50 -8.03
CA ILE A 43 10.94 2.04 -8.20
C ILE A 43 9.57 1.56 -8.69
N VAL A 44 8.50 2.04 -8.05
CA VAL A 44 7.13 1.66 -8.37
C VAL A 44 6.67 2.27 -9.70
N GLY A 45 7.11 3.50 -9.97
CA GLY A 45 6.89 4.19 -11.23
C GLY A 45 7.47 3.39 -12.40
N ASP A 46 8.73 2.97 -12.29
CA ASP A 46 9.40 2.15 -13.30
C ASP A 46 8.70 0.79 -13.44
N HIS A 47 8.41 0.10 -12.33
CA HIS A 47 7.75 -1.22 -12.35
C HIS A 47 6.41 -1.22 -13.08
N PHE A 48 5.51 -0.31 -12.73
CA PHE A 48 4.21 -0.24 -13.39
C PHE A 48 4.31 0.35 -14.80
N GLY A 49 5.20 1.33 -15.01
CA GLY A 49 5.48 1.90 -16.32
C GLY A 49 5.89 0.84 -17.33
N ASP A 50 6.89 0.03 -16.98
CA ASP A 50 7.40 -1.06 -17.81
C ASP A 50 6.34 -2.13 -18.08
N HIS A 51 5.48 -2.42 -17.09
CA HIS A 51 4.42 -3.42 -17.25
C HIS A 51 3.38 -3.01 -18.31
N PHE A 52 2.95 -1.75 -18.30
CA PHE A 52 1.87 -1.27 -19.17
C PHE A 52 2.35 -0.62 -20.48
N GLN A 53 3.65 -0.36 -20.63
CA GLN A 53 4.20 0.26 -21.83
C GLN A 53 3.86 -0.55 -23.09
N GLY A 54 3.17 0.10 -24.04
CA GLY A 54 2.84 -0.47 -25.36
C GLY A 54 1.83 -1.62 -25.34
N ARG A 55 1.10 -1.82 -24.24
CA ARG A 55 0.08 -2.87 -24.13
C ARG A 55 -1.33 -2.30 -24.22
N ASP A 56 -2.13 -2.80 -25.17
CA ASP A 56 -3.59 -2.73 -25.05
C ASP A 56 -4.00 -3.74 -23.98
N THR A 57 -4.27 -3.24 -22.78
CA THR A 57 -4.73 -4.07 -21.67
C THR A 57 -6.25 -4.10 -21.64
N ALA A 58 -6.81 -5.25 -21.25
CA ALA A 58 -8.20 -5.32 -20.84
C ALA A 58 -8.43 -4.35 -19.65
N ARG A 59 -9.71 -4.11 -19.32
CA ARG A 59 -10.08 -3.21 -18.22
C ARG A 59 -9.22 -3.48 -16.96
N VAL A 60 -8.52 -2.47 -16.47
CA VAL A 60 -7.58 -2.59 -15.35
C VAL A 60 -8.27 -2.09 -14.08
N SER A 61 -8.38 -2.97 -13.08
CA SER A 61 -8.88 -2.60 -11.75
C SER A 61 -7.74 -2.59 -10.73
N GLY A 62 -7.57 -1.47 -10.03
CA GLY A 62 -6.55 -1.29 -9.00
C GLY A 62 -7.12 -1.33 -7.59
N ILE A 63 -6.30 -1.74 -6.62
CA ILE A 63 -6.59 -1.60 -5.19
C ILE A 63 -5.38 -1.08 -4.43
N ASP A 64 -5.60 -0.11 -3.54
CA ASP A 64 -4.66 0.30 -2.51
C ASP A 64 -5.19 -0.15 -1.15
N VAL A 65 -4.57 -1.17 -0.56
CA VAL A 65 -5.01 -1.81 0.68
C VAL A 65 -4.40 -1.08 1.87
N GLY A 66 -5.24 -0.63 2.79
CA GLY A 66 -4.85 0.16 3.95
C GLY A 66 -4.32 1.53 3.57
N ALA A 67 -4.96 2.18 2.58
CA ALA A 67 -4.56 3.48 2.03
C ALA A 67 -4.29 4.55 3.10
N GLY A 68 -4.93 4.45 4.27
CA GLY A 68 -4.74 5.39 5.35
C GLY A 68 -5.08 6.81 4.92
N ALA A 69 -4.15 7.74 5.16
CA ALA A 69 -4.25 9.11 4.64
C ALA A 69 -3.27 9.37 3.48
N ASN A 70 -2.74 8.32 2.87
CA ASN A 70 -1.76 8.39 1.79
C ASN A 70 -2.43 8.25 0.42
N LEU A 71 -2.11 9.14 -0.53
CA LEU A 71 -2.66 9.07 -1.89
C LEU A 71 -1.61 8.66 -2.94
N TYR A 72 -0.32 8.72 -2.65
CA TYR A 72 0.69 8.49 -3.68
C TYR A 72 0.72 7.06 -4.25
N PRO A 73 0.35 5.98 -3.52
CA PRO A 73 0.24 4.65 -4.13
C PRO A 73 -0.84 4.62 -5.22
N ALA A 74 -2.00 5.23 -4.96
CA ALA A 74 -3.06 5.36 -5.94
C ALA A 74 -2.68 6.25 -7.13
N LEU A 75 -1.91 7.32 -6.90
CA LEU A 75 -1.36 8.15 -7.98
C LEU A 75 -0.43 7.36 -8.91
N ALA A 76 0.36 6.43 -8.37
CA ALA A 76 1.19 5.55 -9.18
C ALA A 76 0.35 4.66 -10.10
N MET A 77 -0.80 4.15 -9.65
CA MET A 77 -1.68 3.29 -10.48
C MET A 77 -2.56 4.06 -11.48
N LEU A 78 -2.66 5.39 -11.31
CA LEU A 78 -3.65 6.26 -11.94
C LEU A 78 -3.72 6.21 -13.48
N PRO A 79 -2.60 6.14 -14.22
CA PRO A 79 -2.63 6.11 -15.68
C PRO A 79 -3.37 4.92 -16.28
N TRP A 80 -3.27 3.76 -15.63
CA TRP A 80 -3.65 2.49 -16.22
C TRP A 80 -4.98 1.97 -15.72
N CYS A 81 -5.34 2.30 -14.48
CA CYS A 81 -6.59 1.83 -13.88
C CYS A 81 -7.82 2.53 -14.45
N ASP A 82 -8.83 1.75 -14.82
CA ASP A 82 -10.20 2.22 -15.06
C ASP A 82 -10.98 2.48 -13.77
N GLU A 83 -10.58 1.81 -12.70
CA GLU A 83 -11.12 1.99 -11.35
C GLU A 83 -10.03 1.68 -10.32
N ILE A 84 -9.93 2.50 -9.27
CA ILE A 84 -9.03 2.29 -8.14
C ILE A 84 -9.84 2.25 -6.86
N THR A 85 -9.71 1.16 -6.09
CA THR A 85 -10.31 1.03 -4.76
C THR A 85 -9.31 1.46 -3.69
N LEU A 86 -9.59 2.52 -2.94
CA LEU A 86 -8.87 2.83 -1.70
C LEU A 86 -9.55 2.08 -0.56
N TYR A 87 -8.95 0.98 -0.11
CA TYR A 87 -9.56 0.07 0.84
C TYR A 87 -9.05 0.35 2.25
N GLU A 88 -9.88 0.93 3.12
CA GLU A 88 -9.41 1.51 4.39
C GLU A 88 -10.27 1.11 5.60
N ARG A 89 -9.58 0.77 6.71
CA ARG A 89 -10.23 0.32 7.94
C ARG A 89 -10.68 1.46 8.83
N SER A 90 -9.86 2.49 8.99
CA SER A 90 -10.13 3.57 9.93
C SER A 90 -11.26 4.46 9.43
N PRO A 91 -12.34 4.66 10.21
CA PRO A 91 -13.41 5.59 9.83
C PRO A 91 -12.94 7.04 9.66
N SER A 92 -11.87 7.47 10.36
CA SER A 92 -11.32 8.82 10.17
C SER A 92 -10.54 8.94 8.87
N ASN A 93 -9.76 7.92 8.51
CA ASN A 93 -9.07 7.86 7.22
C ASN A 93 -10.06 7.76 6.07
N VAL A 94 -11.11 6.93 6.17
CA VAL A 94 -12.17 6.85 5.15
C VAL A 94 -12.76 8.24 4.85
N ARG A 95 -13.16 8.99 5.88
CA ARG A 95 -13.69 10.36 5.69
C ARG A 95 -12.67 11.31 5.07
N TYR A 96 -11.40 11.18 5.47
CA TYR A 96 -10.33 11.96 4.85
C TYR A 96 -10.21 11.61 3.37
N LEU A 97 -10.07 10.34 3.00
CA LEU A 97 -9.97 9.90 1.62
C LEU A 97 -11.18 10.34 0.78
N GLU A 98 -12.40 10.21 1.31
CA GLU A 98 -13.63 10.68 0.64
C GLU A 98 -13.58 12.18 0.30
N SER A 99 -13.01 12.99 1.21
CA SER A 99 -12.81 14.42 0.97
C SER A 99 -11.80 14.73 -0.14
N GLN A 100 -10.84 13.82 -0.38
CA GLN A 100 -9.81 13.97 -1.41
C GLN A 100 -10.27 13.52 -2.81
N VAL A 101 -11.34 12.72 -2.93
CA VAL A 101 -11.78 12.16 -4.23
C VAL A 101 -12.17 13.24 -5.23
N ALA A 102 -12.95 14.25 -4.82
CA ALA A 102 -13.43 15.26 -5.77
C ALA A 102 -12.28 16.11 -6.36
N SER A 103 -11.28 16.39 -5.53
CA SER A 103 -10.04 17.07 -5.87
C SER A 103 -9.09 16.96 -4.68
N TYR A 104 -8.01 16.20 -4.81
CA TYR A 104 -7.03 16.06 -3.73
C TYR A 104 -6.24 17.37 -3.50
N ASP A 105 -5.69 17.50 -2.29
CA ASP A 105 -4.95 18.67 -1.83
C ASP A 105 -3.64 18.93 -2.60
N GLY A 106 -3.20 20.19 -2.64
CA GLY A 106 -2.02 20.62 -3.41
C GLY A 106 -0.70 19.93 -3.03
N ASN A 107 -0.55 19.45 -1.79
CA ASN A 107 0.67 18.76 -1.36
C ASN A 107 0.88 17.42 -2.08
N TRP A 108 -0.14 16.84 -2.71
CA TRP A 108 0.01 15.60 -3.47
C TRP A 108 0.64 15.81 -4.86
N ASP A 109 0.68 17.05 -5.36
CA ASP A 109 1.23 17.36 -6.69
C ASP A 109 2.73 17.01 -6.79
N GLN A 110 3.49 17.15 -5.71
CA GLN A 110 4.92 16.81 -5.70
C GLN A 110 5.19 15.32 -5.98
N PHE A 111 4.27 14.44 -5.58
CA PHE A 111 4.37 13.00 -5.81
C PHE A 111 4.03 12.67 -7.28
N TRP A 112 2.99 13.31 -7.83
CA TRP A 112 2.66 13.20 -9.25
C TRP A 112 3.76 13.78 -10.16
N ASP A 113 4.31 14.94 -9.79
CA ASP A 113 5.40 15.59 -10.52
C ASP A 113 6.65 14.71 -10.56
N LEU A 114 6.90 13.94 -9.50
CA LEU A 114 7.97 12.94 -9.50
C LEU A 114 7.66 11.80 -10.48
N LEU A 115 6.46 11.22 -10.44
CA LEU A 115 6.04 10.14 -11.33
C LEU A 115 6.19 10.54 -12.81
N ARG A 116 5.79 11.78 -13.17
CA ARG A 116 5.92 12.31 -14.55
C ARG A 116 7.35 12.40 -15.08
N LYS A 117 8.38 12.25 -14.24
CA LYS A 117 9.76 12.16 -14.72
C LYS A 117 10.03 10.84 -15.45
N ASN A 118 9.26 9.79 -15.15
CA ASN A 118 9.24 8.56 -15.93
C ASN A 118 8.41 8.79 -17.22
N GLU A 119 8.94 8.35 -18.37
CA GLU A 119 8.33 8.57 -19.69
C GLU A 119 6.92 7.98 -19.80
N ALA A 120 6.64 6.85 -19.17
CA ALA A 120 5.33 6.20 -19.18
C ALA A 120 4.24 7.06 -18.54
N TYR A 121 4.60 7.97 -17.62
CA TYR A 121 3.69 8.94 -17.01
C TYR A 121 3.75 10.30 -17.71
N GLY A 122 4.96 10.78 -18.01
CA GLY A 122 5.20 12.12 -18.55
C GLY A 122 4.72 12.31 -20.00
N SER A 123 4.60 11.22 -20.76
CA SER A 123 4.05 11.24 -22.13
C SER A 123 2.52 11.32 -22.18
N LEU A 124 1.84 11.14 -21.05
CA LEU A 124 0.38 11.16 -20.99
C LEU A 124 -0.15 12.59 -20.87
N GLU A 125 -1.06 12.95 -21.78
CA GLU A 125 -1.86 14.18 -21.64
C GLU A 125 -2.98 13.96 -20.62
N LEU A 126 -2.60 13.84 -19.34
CA LEU A 126 -3.49 13.54 -18.23
C LEU A 126 -3.57 14.69 -17.22
N ASP A 127 -4.78 15.16 -16.92
CA ASP A 127 -5.04 15.91 -15.69
C ASP A 127 -5.21 14.90 -14.53
N PRO A 128 -4.23 14.79 -13.61
CA PRO A 128 -4.26 13.79 -12.56
C PRO A 128 -5.44 13.97 -11.60
N ARG A 129 -5.88 15.21 -11.32
CA ARG A 129 -7.02 15.44 -10.42
C ARG A 129 -8.33 15.03 -11.06
N ALA A 130 -8.51 15.38 -12.33
CA ALA A 130 -9.68 14.94 -13.08
C ALA A 130 -9.74 13.42 -13.17
N ARG A 131 -8.62 12.78 -13.52
CA ARG A 131 -8.54 11.31 -13.59
C ARG A 131 -8.82 10.68 -12.24
N PHE A 132 -8.21 11.18 -11.17
CA PHE A 132 -8.36 10.64 -9.81
C PHE A 132 -9.84 10.64 -9.39
N ARG A 133 -10.53 11.77 -9.55
CA ARG A 133 -11.96 11.87 -9.28
C ARG A 133 -12.78 10.84 -10.05
N ASP A 134 -12.46 10.62 -11.32
CA ASP A 134 -13.27 9.79 -12.19
C ASP A 134 -13.12 8.29 -11.86
N VAL A 135 -11.91 7.84 -11.51
CA VAL A 135 -11.61 6.40 -11.32
C VAL A 135 -11.52 5.94 -9.85
N VAL A 136 -11.28 6.84 -8.90
CA VAL A 136 -11.05 6.44 -7.50
C VAL A 136 -12.35 6.27 -6.73
N ARG A 137 -12.45 5.18 -5.96
CA ARG A 137 -13.55 4.89 -5.03
C ARG A 137 -12.97 4.53 -3.67
N VAL A 138 -13.53 5.10 -2.60
CA VAL A 138 -13.18 4.74 -1.22
C VAL A 138 -14.09 3.60 -0.78
N GLN A 139 -13.51 2.55 -0.23
CA GLN A 139 -14.25 1.43 0.35
C GLN A 139 -13.76 1.19 1.77
N SER A 140 -14.68 1.29 2.73
CA SER A 140 -14.36 0.88 4.09
C SER A 140 -14.28 -0.63 4.21
N GLY A 141 -13.26 -1.13 4.90
CA GLY A 141 -13.16 -2.55 5.20
C GLY A 141 -11.89 -2.94 5.94
N ASN A 142 -11.88 -4.18 6.42
CA ASN A 142 -10.73 -4.77 7.08
C ASN A 142 -9.98 -5.63 6.06
N LEU A 143 -8.66 -5.45 5.92
CA LEU A 143 -7.87 -6.22 4.93
C LEU A 143 -8.07 -7.74 5.04
N PHE A 144 -8.39 -8.27 6.23
CA PHE A 144 -8.65 -9.70 6.40
C PHE A 144 -9.94 -10.17 5.73
N ASP A 145 -10.87 -9.26 5.39
CA ASP A 145 -12.06 -9.56 4.61
C ASP A 145 -11.78 -9.67 3.11
N LEU A 146 -10.57 -9.30 2.64
CA LEU A 146 -10.18 -9.43 1.23
C LEU A 146 -10.18 -10.88 0.73
N VAL A 147 -10.15 -11.85 1.64
CA VAL A 147 -10.26 -13.30 1.35
C VAL A 147 -11.53 -13.66 0.59
N ARG A 148 -12.55 -12.79 0.61
CA ARG A 148 -13.80 -12.95 -0.12
C ARG A 148 -13.72 -12.47 -1.58
N TYR A 149 -12.63 -11.81 -1.95
CA TYR A 149 -12.42 -11.15 -3.23
C TYR A 149 -11.15 -11.68 -3.94
N GLN A 150 -10.91 -12.98 -3.84
CA GLN A 150 -9.73 -13.59 -4.46
C GLN A 150 -9.68 -13.30 -5.96
N GLY A 151 -8.50 -12.93 -6.46
CA GLY A 151 -8.28 -12.71 -7.89
C GLY A 151 -9.02 -11.52 -8.51
N ARG A 152 -9.57 -10.60 -7.70
CA ARG A 152 -10.50 -9.57 -8.18
C ARG A 152 -9.81 -8.38 -8.84
N TRP A 153 -8.64 -7.96 -8.36
CA TRP A 153 -7.97 -6.74 -8.83
C TRP A 153 -6.78 -7.04 -9.75
N SER A 154 -6.68 -6.29 -10.84
CA SER A 154 -5.66 -6.47 -11.87
C SER A 154 -4.29 -5.90 -11.50
N MET A 155 -4.22 -5.04 -10.48
CA MET A 155 -2.98 -4.54 -9.88
C MET A 155 -3.24 -4.04 -8.46
N GLY A 156 -2.20 -3.89 -7.64
CA GLY A 156 -2.42 -3.30 -6.34
C GLY A 156 -1.20 -2.83 -5.57
N THR A 157 -1.47 -2.01 -4.56
CA THR A 157 -0.50 -1.48 -3.61
C THR A 157 -0.92 -1.76 -2.16
N MET A 158 0.07 -1.88 -1.27
CA MET A 158 -0.14 -1.95 0.20
C MET A 158 1.06 -1.32 0.91
N PHE A 159 1.00 -0.02 1.23
CA PHE A 159 2.15 0.72 1.76
C PHE A 159 2.00 1.02 3.24
N PHE A 160 2.91 0.49 4.05
CA PHE A 160 3.01 0.67 5.50
C PHE A 160 1.76 0.20 6.28
N VAL A 161 1.29 -1.01 5.98
CA VAL A 161 0.01 -1.53 6.51
C VAL A 161 0.21 -2.81 7.30
N ALA A 162 0.68 -3.87 6.65
CA ALA A 162 0.76 -5.20 7.24
C ALA A 162 1.57 -5.22 8.54
N GLU A 163 2.69 -4.51 8.55
CA GLU A 163 3.56 -4.38 9.71
C GLU A 163 3.06 -3.30 10.68
N SER A 164 2.39 -2.25 10.20
CA SER A 164 1.99 -1.09 11.01
C SER A 164 0.60 -1.21 11.66
N MET A 165 -0.02 -2.39 11.61
CA MET A 165 -1.37 -2.63 12.15
C MET A 165 -1.41 -3.57 13.37
N THR A 166 -0.29 -4.22 13.69
CA THR A 166 -0.22 -5.32 14.67
C THR A 166 1.18 -5.40 15.26
N THR A 167 1.35 -6.07 16.40
CA THR A 167 2.69 -6.53 16.86
C THR A 167 2.90 -8.03 16.61
N SER A 168 1.96 -8.70 15.93
CA SER A 168 1.99 -10.13 15.65
C SER A 168 2.55 -10.44 14.27
N HIS A 169 3.65 -11.21 14.20
CA HIS A 169 4.17 -11.75 12.94
C HIS A 169 3.16 -12.62 12.19
N ALA A 170 2.28 -13.32 12.91
CA ALA A 170 1.26 -14.16 12.29
C ALA A 170 0.19 -13.30 11.59
N GLU A 171 -0.23 -12.17 12.18
CA GLU A 171 -1.14 -11.24 11.51
C GLU A 171 -0.45 -10.47 10.38
N PHE A 172 0.84 -10.14 10.52
CA PHE A 172 1.64 -9.58 9.44
C PHE A 172 1.66 -10.52 8.22
N ALA A 173 2.06 -11.78 8.39
CA ALA A 173 2.10 -12.75 7.30
C ALA A 173 0.72 -12.97 6.69
N ARG A 174 -0.32 -13.03 7.53
CA ARG A 174 -1.71 -13.15 7.08
C ARG A 174 -2.19 -11.95 6.27
N ALA A 175 -1.73 -10.75 6.61
CA ALA A 175 -2.05 -9.52 5.88
C ALA A 175 -1.48 -9.53 4.47
N VAL A 176 -0.20 -9.89 4.36
CA VAL A 176 0.50 -10.03 3.07
C VAL A 176 -0.21 -11.06 2.19
N GLU A 177 -0.57 -12.22 2.76
CA GLU A 177 -1.36 -13.22 2.05
C GLU A 177 -2.71 -12.66 1.55
N CYS A 178 -3.49 -12.01 2.42
CA CYS A 178 -4.79 -11.44 2.05
C CYS A 178 -4.67 -10.43 0.91
N PHE A 179 -3.65 -9.57 0.94
CA PHE A 179 -3.37 -8.61 -0.10
C PHE A 179 -3.05 -9.32 -1.44
N LEU A 180 -2.07 -10.23 -1.45
CA LEU A 180 -1.63 -10.86 -2.71
C LEU A 180 -2.71 -11.75 -3.32
N ARG A 181 -3.45 -12.51 -2.49
CA ARG A 181 -4.56 -13.35 -2.98
C ARG A 181 -5.73 -12.54 -3.51
N ALA A 182 -5.90 -11.28 -3.10
CA ALA A 182 -6.93 -10.40 -3.64
C ALA A 182 -6.64 -10.00 -5.09
N LEU A 183 -5.37 -10.00 -5.50
CA LEU A 183 -4.96 -9.66 -6.85
C LEU A 183 -5.13 -10.86 -7.79
N ALA A 184 -5.48 -10.58 -9.03
CA ALA A 184 -5.58 -11.54 -10.12
C ALA A 184 -4.22 -12.25 -10.33
N PRO A 185 -4.21 -13.49 -10.82
CA PRO A 185 -2.96 -14.16 -11.19
C PRO A 185 -2.14 -13.34 -12.20
N GLY A 186 -0.84 -13.20 -11.95
CA GLY A 186 0.07 -12.40 -12.77
C GLY A 186 -0.10 -10.87 -12.64
N ALA A 187 -0.94 -10.39 -11.73
CA ALA A 187 -1.13 -8.96 -11.49
C ALA A 187 0.16 -8.32 -10.92
N PRO A 188 0.59 -7.15 -11.44
CA PRO A 188 1.68 -6.41 -10.83
C PRO A 188 1.26 -5.85 -9.47
N PHE A 189 2.18 -5.92 -8.51
CA PHE A 189 1.99 -5.34 -7.19
C PHE A 189 3.21 -4.56 -6.73
N ALA A 190 2.99 -3.67 -5.77
CA ALA A 190 4.03 -3.12 -4.92
C ALA A 190 3.55 -3.07 -3.46
N ALA A 191 4.44 -3.30 -2.51
CA ALA A 191 4.19 -3.15 -1.08
C ALA A 191 5.39 -2.48 -0.42
N ALA A 192 5.14 -1.63 0.57
CA ALA A 192 6.19 -0.94 1.32
C ALA A 192 6.03 -1.21 2.81
N PHE A 193 7.14 -1.32 3.54
CA PHE A 193 7.18 -1.71 4.95
C PHE A 193 8.16 -0.85 5.73
N MET A 194 7.85 -0.56 6.99
CA MET A 194 8.77 0.05 7.94
C MET A 194 9.67 -1.02 8.57
N GLU A 195 10.97 -1.01 8.24
CA GLU A 195 11.95 -1.95 8.78
C GLU A 195 12.20 -1.72 10.27
N HIS A 196 12.12 -2.80 11.06
CA HIS A 196 12.37 -2.83 12.50
C HIS A 196 11.64 -1.71 13.27
N SER A 197 10.38 -1.45 12.91
CA SER A 197 9.61 -0.39 13.56
C SER A 197 9.09 -0.79 14.94
N SER A 198 9.19 0.12 15.90
CA SER A 198 8.65 -0.04 17.25
C SER A 198 7.25 0.56 17.44
N GLY A 199 6.61 1.02 16.36
CA GLY A 199 5.30 1.67 16.36
C GLY A 199 5.38 3.15 16.00
N TYR A 200 4.25 3.85 16.12
CA TYR A 200 4.14 5.23 15.64
C TYR A 200 3.03 6.05 16.24
N HIS A 201 3.14 7.36 16.04
CA HIS A 201 2.08 8.30 16.41
C HIS A 201 1.35 8.83 15.19
N ALA A 202 0.01 8.87 15.28
CA ALA A 202 -0.84 9.70 14.44
C ALA A 202 -1.55 10.71 15.34
N GLY A 203 -1.11 11.97 15.29
CA GLY A 203 -1.50 12.98 16.27
C GLY A 203 -1.08 12.60 17.68
N LYS A 204 -2.04 12.46 18.60
CA LYS A 204 -1.78 12.13 20.01
C LYS A 204 -1.82 10.64 20.33
N HIS A 205 -2.20 9.80 19.37
CA HIS A 205 -2.43 8.38 19.59
C HIS A 205 -1.26 7.55 19.07
N PHE A 206 -0.88 6.54 19.85
CA PHE A 206 0.14 5.56 19.47
C PHE A 206 -0.52 4.35 18.78
N PHE A 207 0.16 3.83 17.77
CA PHE A 207 -0.22 2.68 16.94
C PHE A 207 0.92 1.66 16.92
N PRO A 208 0.60 0.36 16.87
CA PRO A 208 1.61 -0.70 16.93
C PRO A 208 2.45 -0.77 15.65
N ALA A 209 3.56 -1.49 15.74
CA ALA A 209 4.22 -2.07 14.59
C ALA A 209 4.78 -3.47 14.91
N CYS A 210 4.84 -4.31 13.90
CA CYS A 210 5.47 -5.62 13.92
C CYS A 210 6.92 -5.43 13.51
N ASP A 211 7.85 -5.93 14.32
CA ASP A 211 9.27 -5.85 14.06
C ASP A 211 9.64 -6.78 12.90
N VAL A 212 9.75 -6.25 11.68
CA VAL A 212 10.06 -7.02 10.47
C VAL A 212 11.28 -6.46 9.75
N GLY A 213 12.13 -7.34 9.22
CA GLY A 213 13.24 -7.02 8.34
C GLY A 213 13.03 -7.52 6.91
N GLU A 214 14.06 -7.39 6.07
CA GLU A 214 14.01 -7.84 4.67
C GLU A 214 13.69 -9.34 4.55
N LEU A 215 14.18 -10.16 5.48
CA LEU A 215 13.95 -11.60 5.47
C LEU A 215 12.47 -11.94 5.73
N GLU A 216 11.87 -11.39 6.78
CA GLU A 216 10.46 -11.65 7.11
C GLU A 216 9.52 -11.14 6.00
N VAL A 217 9.85 -9.99 5.41
CA VAL A 217 9.12 -9.47 4.24
C VAL A 217 9.23 -10.44 3.07
N TYR A 218 10.45 -10.84 2.69
CA TYR A 218 10.68 -11.77 1.59
C TYR A 218 9.94 -13.10 1.78
N GLU A 219 10.11 -13.75 2.94
CA GLU A 219 9.47 -15.04 3.25
C GLU A 219 7.94 -14.96 3.22
N SER A 220 7.35 -13.82 3.60
CA SER A 220 5.89 -13.63 3.54
C SER A 220 5.33 -13.52 2.12
N LEU A 221 6.16 -13.12 1.14
CA LEU A 221 5.79 -12.93 -0.26
C LEU A 221 5.96 -14.21 -1.09
N VAL A 222 7.00 -15.02 -0.78
CA VAL A 222 7.39 -16.23 -1.54
C VAL A 222 6.22 -17.14 -1.92
N PRO A 223 5.22 -17.43 -1.05
CA PRO A 223 4.16 -18.36 -1.40
C PRO A 223 3.16 -17.84 -2.45
N PHE A 224 3.12 -16.52 -2.69
CA PHE A 224 2.05 -15.88 -3.45
C PHE A 224 2.53 -15.01 -4.62
N ALA A 225 3.84 -14.72 -4.66
CA ALA A 225 4.47 -13.92 -5.71
C ALA A 225 5.40 -14.78 -6.58
N GLY A 226 5.33 -14.56 -7.89
CA GLY A 226 6.16 -15.23 -8.88
C GLY A 226 7.53 -14.57 -8.97
N GLU A 227 7.77 -13.78 -10.02
CA GLU A 227 8.95 -12.91 -10.08
C GLU A 227 8.73 -11.66 -9.23
N PHE A 228 9.58 -11.45 -8.23
CA PHE A 228 9.55 -10.24 -7.40
C PHE A 228 10.93 -9.90 -6.83
N LYS A 229 11.05 -8.66 -6.35
CA LYS A 229 12.21 -8.15 -5.62
C LYS A 229 11.76 -7.58 -4.29
N THR A 230 12.60 -7.76 -3.28
CA THR A 230 12.54 -7.04 -2.01
C THR A 230 13.84 -6.26 -1.86
N MET A 231 13.75 -4.99 -1.47
CA MET A 231 14.92 -4.18 -1.27
C MET A 231 14.71 -3.15 -0.18
N ARG A 232 15.68 -3.07 0.72
CA ARG A 232 15.84 -1.94 1.62
C ARG A 232 16.28 -0.69 0.85
N LEU A 233 15.61 0.43 1.12
CA LEU A 233 15.89 1.71 0.47
C LEU A 233 17.26 2.25 0.89
N LYS A 234 17.88 3.03 0.01
CA LYS A 234 19.17 3.69 0.27
C LYS A 234 19.01 4.97 1.07
N ALA A 235 17.89 5.66 0.91
CA ALA A 235 17.55 6.83 1.69
C ALA A 235 17.60 6.49 3.20
N SER A 236 18.26 7.36 3.96
CA SER A 236 18.40 7.19 5.40
C SER A 236 17.07 7.45 6.10
N ALA A 237 16.73 6.61 7.09
CA ALA A 237 15.57 6.81 7.95
C ALA A 237 15.55 8.23 8.55
N ALA A 238 14.64 9.07 8.07
CA ALA A 238 14.56 10.49 8.44
C ALA A 238 13.16 10.94 8.88
N VAL A 239 12.13 10.12 8.71
CA VAL A 239 10.74 10.50 9.01
C VAL A 239 10.51 10.65 10.51
N ARG A 240 11.00 9.69 11.31
CA ARG A 240 10.85 9.66 12.78
C ARG A 240 11.85 8.70 13.43
N GLU A 241 11.92 8.72 14.76
CA GLU A 241 12.62 7.67 15.53
C GLU A 241 11.80 6.36 15.58
N GLY A 242 12.49 5.24 15.85
CA GLY A 242 11.84 3.95 16.09
C GLY A 242 11.59 3.09 14.84
N TYR A 243 12.45 3.22 13.83
CA TYR A 243 12.59 2.29 12.69
C TYR A 243 14.02 2.39 12.13
N SER A 244 14.51 1.37 11.42
CA SER A 244 15.88 1.35 10.87
C SER A 244 15.96 1.68 9.38
N GLY A 245 14.84 1.61 8.65
CA GLY A 245 14.77 1.90 7.23
C GLY A 245 13.38 1.59 6.65
N MET A 246 13.24 1.69 5.34
CA MET A 246 12.05 1.22 4.64
C MET A 246 12.44 0.13 3.65
N ILE A 247 11.53 -0.82 3.45
CA ILE A 247 11.66 -1.90 2.49
C ILE A 247 10.57 -1.72 1.45
N VAL A 248 10.90 -1.85 0.17
CA VAL A 248 9.93 -1.97 -0.91
C VAL A 248 10.02 -3.36 -1.51
N ALA A 249 8.85 -3.98 -1.70
CA ALA A 249 8.67 -5.22 -2.41
C ALA A 249 7.81 -4.97 -3.65
N TYR A 250 8.22 -5.47 -4.81
CA TYR A 250 7.47 -5.28 -6.04
C TYR A 250 7.71 -6.44 -7.01
N GLY A 251 6.69 -6.76 -7.81
CA GLY A 251 6.73 -7.91 -8.70
C GLY A 251 5.36 -8.25 -9.22
N TRP A 252 5.15 -9.53 -9.49
CA TRP A 252 3.88 -10.09 -9.96
C TRP A 252 3.39 -11.19 -9.03
N THR A 253 2.07 -11.32 -8.86
CA THR A 253 1.49 -12.50 -8.23
C THR A 253 1.75 -13.74 -9.08
N ASN A 254 1.66 -14.92 -8.46
CA ASN A 254 1.77 -16.20 -9.18
C ASN A 254 0.85 -16.25 -10.41
N SER A 255 1.34 -16.83 -11.51
CA SER A 255 0.50 -17.08 -12.68
C SER A 255 -0.46 -18.24 -12.39
N GLU A 256 -1.56 -18.39 -13.15
CA GLU A 256 -2.47 -19.53 -12.97
C GLU A 256 -1.76 -20.90 -13.06
N SER A 257 -0.69 -21.00 -13.86
CA SER A 257 0.14 -22.20 -13.98
C SER A 257 0.93 -22.55 -12.73
N ASP A 258 1.09 -21.59 -11.81
CA ASP A 258 1.94 -21.70 -10.63
C ASP A 258 1.11 -21.90 -9.35
N ILE A 259 -0.23 -21.86 -9.45
CA ILE A 259 -1.15 -22.09 -8.34
C ILE A 259 -1.37 -23.61 -8.20
N PRO A 260 -1.09 -24.23 -7.04
CA PRO A 260 -1.37 -25.64 -6.81
C PRO A 260 -2.86 -25.95 -7.04
N GLU A 261 -3.19 -27.09 -7.68
CA GLU A 261 -4.58 -27.49 -8.00
C GLU A 261 -5.54 -27.49 -6.78
N SER A 262 -5.02 -27.55 -5.54
CA SER A 262 -5.82 -27.45 -4.31
C SER A 262 -6.40 -26.07 -4.01
N ASP A 263 -5.89 -25.02 -4.67
CA ASP A 263 -6.21 -23.61 -4.39
C ASP A 263 -7.01 -22.93 -5.52
N ILE A 264 -7.39 -23.67 -6.57
CA ILE A 264 -8.25 -23.16 -7.65
C ILE A 264 -9.71 -23.16 -7.16
N PRO A 265 -10.41 -22.00 -7.09
CA PRO A 265 -11.79 -21.97 -6.66
C PRO A 265 -12.68 -22.72 -7.65
N ALA A 266 -13.54 -23.62 -7.14
CA ALA A 266 -14.58 -24.25 -7.94
C ALA A 266 -15.57 -23.20 -8.44
N VAL A 267 -15.81 -23.21 -9.76
CA VAL A 267 -16.74 -22.33 -10.49
C VAL A 267 -18.18 -22.50 -10.01
#